data_AF-A0A662TKW9-F1
#
_entry.id   AF-A0A662TKW9-F1
#
_cell.length_a   1.000
_cell.length_b   1.000
_cell.length_c   1.000
_cell.angle_alpha   90.00
_cell.angle_beta   90.00
_cell.angle_gamma   90.00
#
_symmetry.space_group_name_H-M   'P 1'
#
loop_
_entity.id
_entity.type
_entity.pdbx_description
1 polymer ?
#
loop_
_entity_poly.entity_id
_entity_poly.type
_entity_poly.pdbx_seq_one_letter_code
_entity_poly.pdbx_strand_id
1 'polypeptide(L)' 'MQVLVPRVGGELHRLNPAYVSIDAIPLSKKLGLDIHTTSSYLLATRIEELKEARKQVAV' A
#
# COMPACT_ATOMS: atom_id res chain seq x y z
N MET A 1 9.14 -11.82 4.42
CA MET A 1 8.02 -11.82 3.46
C MET A 1 8.11 -10.53 2.67
N GLN A 2 8.02 -10.55 1.33
CA GLN A 2 8.00 -9.35 0.49
C GLN A 2 6.72 -9.42 -0.34
N VAL A 3 5.90 -8.36 -0.33
CA VAL A 3 4.63 -8.35 -1.05
C VAL A 3 4.82 -7.56 -2.34
N LEU A 4 4.59 -8.22 -3.47
CA LEU A 4 4.50 -7.59 -4.78
C LEU A 4 3.04 -7.21 -4.98
N VAL A 5 2.77 -5.91 -5.10
CA VAL A 5 1.43 -5.42 -5.42
C VAL A 5 1.39 -5.13 -6.92
N PRO A 6 0.80 -6.01 -7.75
CA PRO A 6 0.67 -5.74 -9.17
C PRO A 6 -0.44 -4.72 -9.41
N ARG A 7 -0.13 -3.63 -10.14
CA ARG A 7 -1.14 -2.89 -10.90
C ARG A 7 -1.02 -3.25 -12.36
N VAL A 8 -2.15 -3.32 -13.06
CA VAL A 8 -2.21 -3.42 -14.52
C VAL A 8 -1.52 -2.16 -15.08
N GLY A 9 -0.29 -2.33 -15.58
CA GLY A 9 0.54 -1.24 -16.14
C GLY A 9 1.43 -0.45 -15.17
N GLY A 10 1.64 -0.88 -13.92
CA GLY A 10 2.35 -0.08 -12.89
C GLY A 10 3.62 -0.72 -12.27
N GLU A 11 4.52 0.13 -11.79
CA GLU A 11 5.79 -0.22 -11.12
C GLU A 11 5.61 -1.20 -9.94
N LEU A 12 6.53 -2.17 -9.84
CA LEU A 12 6.57 -3.13 -8.74
C LEU A 12 7.17 -2.49 -7.48
N HIS A 13 6.31 -2.21 -6.50
CA HIS A 13 6.74 -1.73 -5.19
C HIS A 13 7.08 -2.91 -4.28
N ARG A 14 8.34 -2.97 -3.84
CA ARG A 14 8.77 -3.89 -2.78
C ARG A 14 8.45 -3.27 -1.43
N LEU A 15 7.38 -3.76 -0.80
CA LEU A 15 6.96 -3.34 0.53
C LEU A 15 7.42 -4.36 1.57
N ASN A 16 7.89 -3.85 2.71
CA ASN A 16 8.18 -4.69 3.87
C ASN A 16 6.89 -4.86 4.70
N PRO A 17 6.28 -6.05 4.74
CA PRO A 17 5.04 -6.32 5.47
C PRO A 17 5.20 -6.26 7.00
N ALA A 18 6.43 -6.10 7.53
CA ALA A 18 6.66 -5.79 8.94
C ALA A 18 6.10 -4.41 9.34
N TYR A 19 5.96 -3.49 8.38
CA TYR A 19 5.21 -2.26 8.57
C TYR A 19 3.71 -2.57 8.44
N VAL A 20 3.13 -3.03 9.54
CA VAL A 20 1.67 -3.16 9.68
C VAL A 20 1.13 -1.79 10.08
N SER A 21 0.35 -1.16 9.20
CA SER A 21 -0.45 0.00 9.60
C SER A 21 -1.44 -0.42 10.68
N ILE A 22 -1.58 0.38 11.74
CA ILE A 22 -2.60 0.15 12.79
C ILE A 22 -3.99 0.09 12.16
N ASP A 23 -4.22 0.87 11.10
CA ASP A 23 -5.47 0.90 10.33
C ASP A 23 -5.72 -0.40 9.55
N ALA A 24 -4.68 -1.20 9.30
CA ALA A 24 -4.83 -2.49 8.61
C ALA A 24 -5.58 -3.52 9.48
N ILE A 25 -5.57 -3.38 10.81
CA ILE A 25 -6.22 -4.33 11.73
C ILE A 25 -7.76 -4.29 11.60
N PRO A 26 -8.45 -3.15 11.74
CA PRO A 26 -9.89 -3.11 11.53
C PRO A 26 -10.26 -3.36 10.06
N LEU A 27 -9.45 -2.89 9.11
CA LEU A 27 -9.75 -3.00 7.69
C LEU A 27 -9.63 -4.45 7.17
N SER A 28 -8.63 -5.19 7.63
CA SER A 28 -8.44 -6.61 7.29
C SER A 28 -9.63 -7.45 7.75
N LYS A 29 -10.11 -7.23 8.99
CA LYS A 29 -11.32 -7.89 9.52
C LYS A 29 -12.57 -7.55 8.71
N LYS A 30 -12.72 -6.30 8.29
CA LYS A 30 -13.85 -5.85 7.47
C LYS A 30 -13.84 -6.46 6.08
N LEU A 31 -12.66 -6.57 5.47
CA LEU A 31 -12.48 -7.09 4.10
C LEU A 31 -12.31 -8.61 4.04
N GLY A 32 -12.14 -9.28 5.18
CA GLY A 32 -11.81 -10.70 5.23
C GLY A 32 -10.43 -11.03 4.66
N LEU A 33 -9.51 -10.07 4.68
CA LEU A 33 -8.17 -10.19 4.14
C LEU A 33 -7.14 -10.39 5.24
N ASP A 34 -5.97 -10.90 4.90
CA ASP A 34 -4.83 -10.93 5.80
C ASP A 34 -4.35 -9.51 6.17
N ILE A 35 -3.89 -9.32 7.42
CA ILE A 35 -3.44 -8.03 7.94
C ILE A 35 -2.24 -7.49 7.15
N HIS A 36 -1.28 -8.35 6.79
CA HIS A 36 -0.09 -7.92 6.06
C HIS A 36 -0.42 -7.55 4.61
N THR A 37 -1.34 -8.29 3.99
CA THR A 37 -1.90 -7.98 2.67
C THR A 37 -2.60 -6.63 2.68
N THR A 38 -3.47 -6.42 3.66
CA THR A 38 -4.22 -5.16 3.82
C THR A 38 -3.29 -3.97 4.08
N SER A 39 -2.27 -4.16 4.92
CA SER A 39 -1.24 -3.15 5.17
C SER A 39 -0.47 -2.79 3.90
N SER A 40 -0.11 -3.79 3.10
CA SER A 40 0.61 -3.58 1.83
C SER A 40 -0.23 -2.76 0.85
N TYR A 41 -1.55 -3.00 0.77
CA TYR A 41 -2.45 -2.18 -0.03
C TYR A 41 -2.53 -0.74 0.47
N LEU A 42 -2.66 -0.52 1.79
CA LEU A 42 -2.69 0.84 2.36
C LEU A 42 -1.41 1.61 2.07
N LEU A 43 -0.26 0.96 2.21
CA LEU A 43 1.05 1.56 1.90
C LEU A 43 1.19 1.88 0.41
N ALA A 44 0.74 0.97 -0.46
CA ALA A 44 0.76 1.22 -1.91
C ALA A 44 -0.07 2.46 -2.26
N THR A 45 -1.29 2.61 -1.72
CA THR A 45 -2.13 3.78 -1.94
C THR A 45 -1.46 5.07 -1.44
N ARG A 46 -0.86 5.04 -0.25
CA ARG A 46 -0.13 6.19 0.32
C ARG A 46 1.05 6.64 -0.54
N ILE A 47 1.81 5.70 -1.08
CA ILE A 47 2.95 6.00 -1.95
C ILE A 47 2.48 6.69 -3.23
N GLU A 48 1.37 6.24 -3.80
CA GLU A 48 0.78 6.85 -5.00
C GLU A 48 0.26 8.26 -4.73
N GLU A 49 -0.43 8.50 -3.62
CA GLU A 49 -0.84 9.86 -3.22
C GLU A 49 0.37 10.80 -3.08
N LEU A 50 1.46 10.32 -2.49
CA LEU A 50 2.69 11.10 -2.36
C LEU A 50 3.37 11.36 -3.70
N LYS A 51 3.36 10.39 -4.62
CA LYS A 51 3.87 10.57 -5.99
C LYS A 51 3.06 11.63 -6.74
N GLU A 52 1.74 11.57 -6.63
CA GLU A 52 0.85 12.50 -7.33
C GLU A 52 0.93 13.92 -6.74
N ALA A 53 0.99 14.05 -5.41
CA ALA A 53 1.25 15.32 -4.75
C ALA A 53 2.60 15.93 -5.16
N ARG A 54 3.64 15.09 -5.30
CA ARG A 54 4.96 15.55 -5.80
C ARG A 54 4.91 16.06 -7.23
N LYS A 55 4.10 15.45 -8.11
CA LYS A 55 3.91 15.96 -9.47
C LYS A 55 3.25 17.34 -9.47
N GLN A 56 2.26 17.56 -8.61
CA GLN A 56 1.54 18.84 -8.52
C GLN A 56 2.42 19.98 -7.98
N VAL A 57 3.39 19.68 -7.12
CA VAL A 57 4.34 20.67 -6.58
C VAL A 57 5.50 20.96 -7.54
N ALA A 58 5.73 20.11 -8.54
CA ALA A 58 6.79 20.27 -9.53
C ALA A 58 6.36 21.06 -10.78
N VAL A 59 5.12 21.59 -10.80
CA VAL A 59 4.55 22.47 -11.84
C VAL A 59 4.46 23.89 -11.29
#